data_AF-A0A1I3NDD1-F1
#
_entry.id   AF-A0A1I3NDD1-F1
#
_cell.length_a   1.000
_cell.length_b   1.000
_cell.length_c   1.000
_cell.angle_alpha   90.00
_cell.angle_beta   90.00
_cell.angle_gamma   90.00
#
_symmetry.space_group_name_H-M   'P 1'
#
loop_
_entity.id
_entity.type
_entity.pdbx_description
1 polymer ?
#
loop_
_entity_poly.entity_id
_entity_poly.type
_entity_poly.pdbx_seq_one_letter_code
_entity_poly.pdbx_strand_id
1 'polypeptide(L)'
;MKRTVPLLITGLSGLVLVVSSFIPAFQNAGEEVAIWFDILAAIAFVLGGGNLLKLHLQHISDREEGWGYSGVTLVFFVATLLFGLIKLGSPPEASVEAFGESFVPYPLASLPEFRVPGAIPPRADGALVPKSVRLQLREEAGNVVFQGWMQKAQRDDLAGYQDLQEWKCLVEKLYALARPPEQLRGKLRYDPDQRVLAFTGFMTPENRQALLSILPASEETTLLVDRLSALATKPTASPVVNVPPGFQIPPTASQFISLRENVLEIRGPMTVPQREEIVGPWSNAPVARPLPPAARQQLLTELSQSGPITENQQTAFTAYFDAVWNAEQLITAVNLAGVQDPKEKTACELLSELQAGVPEPELTTPAPPPVTLNDAQKAAIKAYTASTTQTEAELLASLTAASPLTAAQTEAVTTFFKELPTLADQRRGLCFRLLETGPLTTAQINFLLDPARQQFAWRHSVGELFVAAHQVKYPWSGDYTAQGTPFWWLYEYLFQPLLTTTFAVLAFYVASAAFRAFRAKNLEAILLLGTAFLILLGRTSAGPLLTSWLPPSLAFLKMDNLMVYIMSIFNTAGNRAIMIGIALGTVSTSLRVLLGVDRSYLGSGKD
;
A
#
# COMPACT_ATOMS: atom_id res chain seq x y z
N MET A 1 -17.50 -20.09 -42.55
CA MET A 1 -16.96 -18.77 -42.96
C MET A 1 -15.61 -18.97 -43.63
N LYS A 2 -15.35 -18.30 -44.77
CA LYS A 2 -14.02 -18.34 -45.39
C LYS A 2 -13.02 -17.85 -44.35
N ARG A 3 -11.99 -18.67 -44.06
CA ARG A 3 -10.99 -18.41 -43.02
C ARG A 3 -10.46 -16.96 -43.08
N THR A 4 -10.37 -16.37 -44.27
CA THR A 4 -9.93 -15.01 -44.59
C THR A 4 -10.44 -13.87 -43.70
N VAL A 5 -11.69 -13.89 -43.22
CA VAL A 5 -12.26 -12.75 -42.47
C VAL A 5 -11.66 -12.64 -41.05
N PRO A 6 -11.71 -13.69 -40.20
CA PRO A 6 -10.95 -13.70 -38.94
C PRO A 6 -9.47 -13.36 -39.10
N LEU A 7 -8.85 -13.77 -40.21
CA LEU A 7 -7.42 -13.59 -40.47
C LEU A 7 -7.03 -12.15 -40.76
N LEU A 8 -7.87 -11.43 -41.51
CA LEU A 8 -7.68 -9.99 -41.74
C LEU A 8 -7.83 -9.20 -40.44
N ILE A 9 -8.81 -9.60 -39.60
CA ILE A 9 -9.01 -8.98 -38.29
C ILE A 9 -7.75 -9.15 -37.44
N THR A 10 -7.22 -10.37 -37.28
CA THR A 10 -6.00 -10.61 -36.49
C THR A 10 -4.78 -9.87 -37.05
N GLY A 11 -4.60 -9.85 -38.37
CA GLY A 11 -3.48 -9.15 -39.00
C GLY A 11 -3.54 -7.63 -38.81
N LEU A 12 -4.73 -7.04 -38.96
CA LEU A 12 -4.95 -5.61 -38.71
C LEU A 12 -4.82 -5.25 -37.24
N SER A 13 -5.34 -6.08 -36.33
CA SER A 13 -5.17 -5.93 -34.89
C SER A 13 -3.70 -5.94 -34.47
N GLY A 14 -2.90 -6.89 -35.00
CA GLY A 14 -1.46 -6.92 -34.77
C GLY A 14 -0.75 -5.66 -35.28
N LEU A 15 -1.15 -5.13 -36.45
CA LEU A 15 -0.63 -3.88 -36.98
C LEU A 15 -0.98 -2.68 -36.09
N VAL A 16 -2.22 -2.61 -35.58
CA VAL A 16 -2.66 -1.55 -34.67
C VAL A 16 -1.85 -1.55 -33.38
N LEU A 17 -1.60 -2.71 -32.78
CA LEU A 17 -0.77 -2.83 -31.57
C LEU A 17 0.69 -2.40 -31.78
N VAL A 18 1.23 -2.69 -32.97
CA VAL A 18 2.56 -2.21 -33.35
C VAL A 18 2.56 -0.69 -33.51
N VAL A 19 1.59 -0.14 -34.24
CA VAL A 19 1.52 1.32 -34.49
C VAL A 19 1.25 2.11 -33.20
N SER A 20 0.39 1.61 -32.30
CA SER A 20 0.07 2.25 -31.03
C SER A 20 1.28 2.39 -30.10
N SER A 21 2.24 1.47 -30.21
CA SER A 21 3.50 1.51 -29.45
C SER A 21 4.44 2.64 -29.86
N PHE A 22 4.27 3.19 -31.07
CA PHE A 22 5.15 4.24 -31.62
C PHE A 22 4.45 5.59 -31.83
N ILE A 23 3.13 5.61 -32.02
CA ILE A 23 2.36 6.82 -32.31
C ILE A 23 1.33 7.07 -31.21
N PRO A 24 1.50 8.10 -30.36
CA PRO A 24 0.59 8.38 -29.24
C PRO A 24 -0.88 8.50 -29.62
N ALA A 25 -1.18 9.02 -30.82
CA ALA A 25 -2.55 9.16 -31.32
C ALA A 25 -3.29 7.82 -31.51
N PHE A 26 -2.58 6.69 -31.59
CA PHE A 26 -3.16 5.35 -31.75
C PHE A 26 -3.22 4.54 -30.44
N GLN A 27 -2.89 5.15 -29.28
CA GLN A 27 -2.88 4.45 -27.99
C GLN A 27 -4.24 3.87 -27.62
N ASN A 28 -5.32 4.66 -27.71
CA ASN A 28 -6.68 4.22 -27.39
C ASN A 28 -7.12 3.03 -28.27
N ALA A 29 -6.80 3.06 -29.58
CA ALA A 29 -7.09 1.96 -30.49
C ALA A 29 -6.26 0.70 -30.14
N GLY A 30 -5.04 0.89 -29.66
CA GLY A 30 -4.21 -0.18 -29.12
C GLY A 30 -4.79 -0.81 -27.87
N GLU A 31 -5.30 -0.01 -26.93
CA GLU A 31 -5.96 -0.48 -25.71
C GLU A 31 -7.22 -1.29 -26.02
N GLU A 32 -8.08 -0.81 -26.93
CA GLU A 32 -9.27 -1.55 -27.37
C GLU A 32 -8.92 -2.91 -27.98
N VAL A 33 -7.92 -2.94 -28.88
CA VAL A 33 -7.45 -4.19 -29.49
C VAL A 33 -6.80 -5.12 -28.48
N ALA A 34 -6.09 -4.58 -27.48
CA ALA A 34 -5.50 -5.36 -26.39
C ALA A 34 -6.60 -6.03 -25.54
N ILE A 35 -7.68 -5.32 -25.23
CA ILE A 35 -8.83 -5.93 -24.53
C ILE A 35 -9.41 -7.11 -25.33
N TRP A 36 -9.57 -6.96 -26.65
CA TRP A 36 -10.04 -8.06 -27.51
C TRP A 36 -9.05 -9.22 -27.54
N PHE A 37 -7.75 -8.93 -27.56
CA PHE A 37 -6.71 -9.94 -27.46
C PHE A 37 -6.79 -10.70 -26.13
N ASP A 38 -6.96 -10.01 -25.01
CA ASP A 38 -7.06 -10.64 -23.68
C ASP A 38 -8.27 -11.58 -23.59
N ILE A 39 -9.41 -11.19 -24.17
CA ILE A 39 -10.60 -12.05 -24.27
C ILE A 39 -10.28 -13.31 -25.09
N LEU A 40 -9.63 -13.17 -26.24
CA LEU A 40 -9.25 -14.30 -27.10
C LEU A 40 -8.19 -15.19 -26.44
N ALA A 41 -7.22 -14.59 -25.75
CA ALA A 41 -6.19 -15.30 -25.00
C ALA A 41 -6.80 -16.12 -23.86
N ALA A 42 -7.77 -15.57 -23.13
CA ALA A 42 -8.50 -16.32 -22.09
C ALA A 42 -9.17 -17.58 -22.67
N ILE A 43 -9.85 -17.47 -23.82
CA ILE A 43 -10.45 -18.63 -24.50
C ILE A 43 -9.38 -19.62 -24.97
N ALA A 44 -8.28 -19.11 -25.53
CA ALA A 44 -7.17 -19.94 -26.00
C ALA A 44 -6.50 -20.72 -24.87
N PHE A 45 -6.33 -20.14 -23.68
CA PHE A 45 -5.81 -20.83 -22.51
C PHE A 45 -6.72 -21.99 -22.07
N VAL A 46 -8.05 -21.79 -22.09
CA VAL A 46 -9.01 -22.85 -21.77
C VAL A 46 -8.94 -23.99 -22.79
N LEU A 47 -8.92 -23.67 -24.09
CA LEU A 47 -8.79 -24.66 -25.16
C LEU A 47 -7.44 -25.39 -25.12
N GLY A 48 -6.35 -24.67 -24.86
CA GLY A 48 -5.01 -25.22 -24.74
C GLY A 48 -4.90 -26.18 -23.55
N GLY A 49 -5.41 -25.78 -22.39
CA GLY A 49 -5.49 -26.65 -21.21
C GLY A 49 -6.37 -27.88 -21.45
N GLY A 50 -7.53 -27.70 -22.10
CA GLY A 50 -8.41 -28.81 -22.48
C GLY A 50 -7.77 -29.80 -23.46
N ASN A 51 -7.00 -29.30 -24.42
CA ASN A 51 -6.25 -30.14 -25.36
C ASN A 51 -5.12 -30.91 -24.67
N LEU A 52 -4.36 -30.26 -23.79
CA LEU A 52 -3.33 -30.93 -22.98
C LEU A 52 -3.96 -32.05 -22.14
N LEU A 53 -5.07 -31.76 -21.46
CA LEU A 53 -5.79 -32.74 -20.66
C LEU A 53 -6.25 -33.92 -21.53
N LYS A 54 -6.87 -33.65 -22.68
CA LYS A 54 -7.34 -34.68 -23.61
C LYS A 54 -6.20 -35.59 -24.08
N LEU A 55 -5.11 -35.01 -24.57
CA LEU A 55 -3.98 -35.77 -25.12
C LEU A 55 -3.32 -36.65 -24.06
N HIS A 56 -3.04 -36.10 -22.87
CA HIS A 56 -2.40 -36.89 -21.81
C HIS A 56 -3.35 -37.92 -21.20
N LEU A 57 -4.65 -37.63 -21.07
CA LEU A 57 -5.64 -38.62 -20.63
C LEU A 57 -5.79 -39.77 -21.63
N GLN A 58 -5.79 -39.48 -22.94
CA GLN A 58 -5.81 -40.51 -23.98
C GLN A 58 -4.55 -41.37 -23.92
N HIS A 59 -3.36 -40.77 -23.85
CA HIS A 59 -2.09 -41.50 -23.71
C HIS A 59 -2.03 -42.38 -22.44
N ILE A 60 -2.68 -41.97 -21.35
CA ILE A 60 -2.82 -42.78 -20.12
C ILE A 60 -3.84 -43.91 -20.32
N SER A 61 -4.99 -43.60 -20.91
CA SER A 61 -6.07 -44.57 -21.21
C SER A 61 -5.58 -45.69 -22.13
N ASP A 62 -4.86 -45.30 -23.18
CA ASP A 62 -4.34 -46.18 -24.22
C ASP A 62 -3.07 -46.93 -23.76
N ARG A 63 -2.54 -46.61 -22.57
CA ARG A 63 -1.35 -47.20 -21.95
C ARG A 63 -0.12 -47.20 -22.87
N GLU A 64 0.03 -46.15 -23.66
CA GLU A 64 1.17 -45.97 -24.55
C GLU A 64 2.49 -45.91 -23.76
N GLU A 65 3.61 -46.26 -24.40
CA GLU A 65 4.92 -46.27 -23.74
C GLU A 65 5.22 -44.90 -23.11
N GLY A 66 5.58 -44.89 -21.82
CA GLY A 66 5.81 -43.65 -21.08
C GLY A 66 4.56 -42.98 -20.50
N TRP A 67 3.39 -43.64 -20.49
CA TRP A 67 2.15 -43.11 -19.90
C TRP A 67 2.30 -42.57 -18.46
N GLY A 68 3.23 -43.12 -17.69
CA GLY A 68 3.54 -42.64 -16.34
C GLY A 68 3.97 -41.17 -16.32
N TYR A 69 4.74 -40.71 -17.31
CA TYR A 69 5.14 -39.30 -17.42
C TYR A 69 3.94 -38.40 -17.72
N SER A 70 3.03 -38.83 -18.60
CA SER A 70 1.75 -38.13 -18.84
C SER A 70 0.93 -37.99 -17.55
N GLY A 71 0.91 -39.03 -16.71
CA GLY A 71 0.27 -38.99 -15.39
C GLY A 71 0.90 -37.94 -14.47
N VAL A 72 2.23 -37.91 -14.40
CA VAL A 72 2.97 -36.89 -13.62
C VAL A 72 2.64 -35.48 -14.13
N THR A 73 2.70 -35.24 -15.44
CA THR A 73 2.36 -33.94 -16.04
C THR A 73 0.94 -33.50 -15.68
N LEU A 74 -0.03 -34.42 -15.74
CA LEU A 74 -1.42 -34.12 -15.40
C LEU A 74 -1.57 -33.69 -13.93
N VAL A 75 -0.89 -34.41 -13.02
CA VAL A 75 -0.91 -34.09 -11.58
C VAL A 75 -0.33 -32.70 -11.32
N PHE A 76 0.84 -32.38 -11.90
CA PHE A 76 1.46 -31.06 -11.73
C PHE A 76 0.67 -29.93 -12.40
N PHE A 77 0.04 -30.20 -13.55
CA PHE A 77 -0.86 -29.26 -14.22
C PHE A 77 -2.06 -28.93 -13.34
N VAL A 78 -2.76 -29.94 -12.83
CA VAL A 78 -3.94 -29.75 -11.96
C VAL A 78 -3.54 -29.08 -10.65
N ALA A 79 -2.43 -29.49 -10.04
CA ALA A 79 -1.91 -28.85 -8.83
C ALA A 79 -1.67 -27.36 -9.08
N THR A 80 -0.84 -27.00 -10.06
CA THR A 80 -0.53 -25.59 -10.39
C THR A 80 -1.80 -24.77 -10.67
N LEU A 81 -2.75 -25.34 -11.41
CA LEU A 81 -4.03 -24.69 -11.70
C LEU A 81 -4.83 -24.40 -10.42
N LEU A 82 -4.95 -25.38 -9.52
CA LEU A 82 -5.68 -25.23 -8.26
C LEU A 82 -4.99 -24.23 -7.31
N PHE A 83 -3.66 -24.31 -7.18
CA PHE A 83 -2.88 -23.36 -6.38
C PHE A 83 -3.07 -21.92 -6.87
N GLY A 84 -3.04 -21.70 -8.19
CA GLY A 84 -3.26 -20.39 -8.80
C GLY A 84 -4.70 -19.88 -8.66
N LEU A 85 -5.70 -20.73 -8.93
CA LEU A 85 -7.11 -20.34 -8.90
C LEU A 85 -7.61 -20.03 -7.48
N ILE A 86 -7.16 -20.81 -6.49
CA ILE A 86 -7.52 -20.63 -5.08
C ILE A 86 -6.60 -19.60 -4.40
N LYS A 87 -5.54 -19.14 -5.10
CA LYS A 87 -4.49 -18.26 -4.58
C LYS A 87 -3.90 -18.75 -3.25
N LEU A 88 -3.82 -20.06 -3.08
CA LEU A 88 -3.52 -20.69 -1.79
C LEU A 88 -2.19 -20.17 -1.23
N GLY A 89 -2.21 -19.67 0.01
CA GLY A 89 -1.03 -19.11 0.67
C GLY A 89 -0.74 -17.65 0.33
N SER A 90 -1.60 -16.96 -0.42
CA SER A 90 -1.56 -15.51 -0.52
C SER A 90 -1.89 -14.88 0.84
N PRO A 91 -1.16 -13.84 1.30
CA PRO A 91 -1.65 -13.04 2.41
C PRO A 91 -3.01 -12.45 2.01
N PRO A 92 -3.93 -12.22 2.96
CA PRO A 92 -5.15 -11.48 2.69
C PRO A 92 -4.84 -10.06 2.19
N GLU A 93 -5.69 -9.55 1.30
CA GLU A 93 -5.53 -8.18 0.79
C GLU A 93 -5.89 -7.17 1.88
N ALA A 94 -4.98 -6.24 2.20
CA ALA A 94 -5.18 -5.25 3.25
C ALA A 94 -6.37 -4.29 2.98
N SER A 95 -6.74 -4.10 1.70
CA SER A 95 -7.92 -3.31 1.30
C SER A 95 -9.25 -4.03 1.58
N VAL A 96 -9.21 -5.36 1.72
CA VAL A 96 -10.38 -6.22 1.90
C VAL A 96 -10.47 -6.73 3.34
N GLU A 97 -9.35 -6.79 4.07
CA GLU A 97 -9.33 -7.11 5.49
C GLU A 97 -9.72 -5.93 6.38
N ALA A 98 -10.78 -6.14 7.15
CA ALA A 98 -11.26 -5.20 8.14
C ALA A 98 -10.61 -5.48 9.50
N PHE A 99 -9.34 -5.07 9.63
CA PHE A 99 -8.60 -5.22 10.88
C PHE A 99 -9.30 -4.54 12.06
N GLY A 100 -9.27 -5.19 13.22
CA GLY A 100 -9.93 -4.68 14.41
C GLY A 100 -11.44 -4.88 14.44
N GLU A 101 -12.05 -5.58 13.49
CA GLU A 101 -13.50 -5.80 13.46
C GLU A 101 -13.88 -7.26 13.77
N SER A 102 -15.02 -7.43 14.44
CA SER A 102 -15.74 -8.70 14.61
C SER A 102 -17.06 -8.64 13.86
N PHE A 103 -17.51 -9.77 13.31
CA PHE A 103 -18.67 -9.80 12.41
C PHE A 103 -19.65 -10.90 12.77
N VAL A 104 -20.93 -10.63 12.55
CA VAL A 104 -21.99 -11.65 12.53
C VAL A 104 -22.90 -11.45 11.32
N PRO A 105 -23.41 -12.52 10.70
CA PRO A 105 -24.50 -12.41 9.73
C PRO A 105 -25.69 -11.72 10.39
N TYR A 106 -26.22 -10.69 9.74
CA TYR A 106 -27.40 -9.97 10.23
C TYR A 106 -28.27 -9.53 9.04
N PRO A 107 -29.58 -9.81 9.04
CA PRO A 107 -30.45 -9.48 7.93
C PRO A 107 -30.69 -7.97 7.83
N LEU A 108 -30.57 -7.42 6.61
CA LEU A 108 -30.81 -6.00 6.33
C LEU A 108 -32.21 -5.57 6.77
N ALA A 109 -33.21 -6.43 6.56
CA ALA A 109 -34.61 -6.16 6.88
C ALA A 109 -34.86 -5.86 8.37
N SER A 110 -33.97 -6.33 9.25
CA SER A 110 -34.07 -6.13 10.71
C SER A 110 -33.35 -4.87 11.18
N LEU A 111 -32.70 -4.10 10.30
CA LEU A 111 -32.08 -2.83 10.69
C LEU A 111 -33.11 -1.70 10.78
N PRO A 112 -32.85 -0.67 11.61
CA PRO A 112 -33.71 0.50 11.73
C PRO A 112 -33.83 1.25 10.40
N GLU A 113 -34.98 1.88 10.20
CA GLU A 113 -35.27 2.66 9.00
C GLU A 113 -35.31 4.15 9.30
N PHE A 114 -34.69 4.95 8.44
CA PHE A 114 -34.64 6.39 8.52
C PHE A 114 -35.32 6.99 7.30
N ARG A 115 -36.22 7.96 7.50
CA ARG A 115 -37.07 8.52 6.45
C ARG A 115 -36.87 10.01 6.35
N VAL A 116 -36.69 10.52 5.14
CA VAL A 116 -36.67 11.95 4.84
C VAL A 116 -37.63 12.23 3.68
N PRO A 117 -38.50 13.25 3.78
CA PRO A 117 -39.39 13.62 2.68
C PRO A 117 -38.63 13.95 1.40
N GLY A 118 -39.09 13.42 0.27
CA GLY A 118 -38.49 13.61 -1.05
C GLY A 118 -38.52 12.35 -1.92
N ALA A 119 -38.00 12.47 -3.13
CA ALA A 119 -37.93 11.39 -4.11
C ALA A 119 -36.51 11.22 -4.63
N ILE A 120 -36.19 10.04 -5.15
CA ILE A 120 -34.88 9.79 -5.77
C ILE A 120 -34.90 10.42 -7.17
N PRO A 121 -34.05 11.42 -7.46
CA PRO A 121 -34.06 12.10 -8.74
C PRO A 121 -33.68 11.13 -9.89
N PRO A 122 -34.45 11.10 -11.00
CA PRO A 122 -34.08 10.29 -12.15
C PRO A 122 -32.82 10.89 -12.82
N ARG A 123 -31.95 10.05 -13.37
CA ARG A 123 -30.85 10.50 -14.23
C ARG A 123 -31.19 10.37 -15.71
N ALA A 124 -30.81 11.36 -16.50
CA ALA A 124 -31.06 11.39 -17.95
C ALA A 124 -30.31 10.28 -18.71
N ASP A 125 -29.16 9.84 -18.19
CA ASP A 125 -28.36 8.74 -18.73
C ASP A 125 -28.84 7.34 -18.29
N GLY A 126 -29.92 7.27 -17.50
CA GLY A 126 -30.45 6.02 -16.97
C GLY A 126 -29.54 5.34 -15.94
N ALA A 127 -28.51 6.02 -15.44
CA ALA A 127 -27.60 5.42 -14.48
C ALA A 127 -28.34 5.12 -13.16
N LEU A 128 -28.12 3.91 -12.64
CA LEU A 128 -28.70 3.45 -11.40
C LEU A 128 -28.03 4.13 -10.20
N VAL A 129 -28.78 4.22 -9.10
CA VAL A 129 -28.26 4.64 -7.78
C VAL A 129 -26.95 3.88 -7.46
N PRO A 130 -25.94 4.52 -6.83
CA PRO A 130 -24.65 3.91 -6.55
C PRO A 130 -24.77 2.56 -5.85
N LYS A 131 -23.94 1.60 -6.23
CA LYS A 131 -23.98 0.23 -5.69
C LYS A 131 -23.86 0.22 -4.16
N SER A 132 -23.05 1.12 -3.60
CA SER A 132 -22.78 1.26 -2.17
C SER A 132 -24.03 1.47 -1.31
N VAL A 133 -25.11 2.05 -1.86
CA VAL A 133 -26.35 2.36 -1.14
C VAL A 133 -27.59 1.70 -1.75
N ARG A 134 -27.48 1.11 -2.94
CA ARG A 134 -28.60 0.57 -3.72
C ARG A 134 -29.46 -0.45 -2.96
N LEU A 135 -28.85 -1.27 -2.10
CA LEU A 135 -29.58 -2.27 -1.31
C LEU A 135 -30.28 -1.66 -0.09
N GLN A 136 -29.79 -0.52 0.41
CA GLN A 136 -30.26 0.12 1.64
C GLN A 136 -31.20 1.29 1.37
N LEU A 137 -31.26 1.81 0.14
CA LEU A 137 -32.05 2.96 -0.25
C LEU A 137 -33.28 2.53 -1.04
N ARG A 138 -34.45 3.08 -0.67
CA ARG A 138 -35.69 2.91 -1.42
C ARG A 138 -36.56 4.16 -1.32
N GLU A 139 -37.52 4.29 -2.24
CA GLU A 139 -38.54 5.32 -2.19
C GLU A 139 -39.87 4.71 -1.73
N GLU A 140 -40.50 5.30 -0.71
CA GLU A 140 -41.75 4.81 -0.15
C GLU A 140 -42.63 5.99 0.30
N ALA A 141 -43.85 6.06 -0.25
CA ALA A 141 -44.86 7.07 0.11
C ALA A 141 -44.33 8.53 0.10
N GLY A 142 -43.57 8.91 -0.93
CA GLY A 142 -43.00 10.26 -1.07
C GLY A 142 -41.85 10.57 -0.10
N ASN A 143 -41.24 9.54 0.49
CA ASN A 143 -40.04 9.64 1.31
C ASN A 143 -38.92 8.81 0.72
N VAL A 144 -37.69 9.32 0.84
CA VAL A 144 -36.47 8.53 0.67
C VAL A 144 -36.20 7.82 1.99
N VAL A 145 -36.17 6.49 1.95
CA VAL A 145 -35.95 5.62 3.10
C VAL A 145 -34.57 4.97 3.00
N PHE A 146 -33.80 5.09 4.08
CA PHE A 146 -32.51 4.41 4.24
C PHE A 146 -32.61 3.38 5.36
N GLN A 147 -32.21 2.14 5.08
CA GLN A 147 -32.25 1.03 6.02
C GLN A 147 -30.85 0.72 6.58
N GLY A 148 -30.70 0.85 7.90
CA GLY A 148 -29.43 0.75 8.61
C GLY A 148 -28.72 2.09 8.76
N TRP A 149 -27.45 2.04 9.15
CA TRP A 149 -26.65 3.24 9.40
C TRP A 149 -25.78 3.59 8.19
N MET A 150 -25.82 4.86 7.78
CA MET A 150 -25.12 5.36 6.61
C MET A 150 -23.67 5.69 6.96
N GLN A 151 -22.74 5.18 6.14
CA GLN A 151 -21.32 5.49 6.23
C GLN A 151 -20.98 6.80 5.49
N LYS A 152 -19.85 7.43 5.84
CA LYS A 152 -19.41 8.67 5.17
C LYS A 152 -19.25 8.48 3.66
N ALA A 153 -18.58 7.41 3.23
CA ALA A 153 -18.41 7.09 1.80
C ALA A 153 -19.76 6.90 1.07
N GLN A 154 -20.72 6.24 1.71
CA GLN A 154 -22.08 6.08 1.18
C GLN A 154 -22.81 7.42 1.02
N ARG A 155 -22.63 8.34 1.98
CA ARG A 155 -23.16 9.70 1.89
C ARG A 155 -22.53 10.46 0.72
N ASP A 156 -21.22 10.38 0.56
CA ASP A 156 -20.49 11.08 -0.50
C ASP A 156 -20.90 10.53 -1.89
N ASP A 157 -20.98 9.20 -2.04
CA ASP A 157 -21.49 8.54 -3.25
C ASP A 157 -22.92 8.96 -3.58
N LEU A 158 -23.80 8.97 -2.58
CA LEU A 158 -25.21 9.31 -2.76
C LEU A 158 -25.38 10.79 -3.09
N ALA A 159 -24.63 11.68 -2.45
CA ALA A 159 -24.63 13.11 -2.77
C ALA A 159 -24.10 13.38 -4.19
N GLY A 160 -23.09 12.63 -4.63
CA GLY A 160 -22.53 12.71 -5.99
C GLY A 160 -23.39 12.09 -7.09
N TYR A 161 -24.49 11.41 -6.74
CA TYR A 161 -25.40 10.80 -7.72
C TYR A 161 -26.04 11.83 -8.66
N GLN A 162 -26.36 13.02 -8.15
CA GLN A 162 -26.99 14.12 -8.88
C GLN A 162 -26.48 15.48 -8.40
N ASP A 163 -26.26 16.40 -9.33
CA ASP A 163 -25.81 17.76 -9.03
C ASP A 163 -27.01 18.71 -8.79
N LEU A 164 -27.85 18.35 -7.83
CA LEU A 164 -29.00 19.14 -7.41
C LEU A 164 -28.86 19.52 -5.94
N GLN A 165 -28.99 20.81 -5.64
CA GLN A 165 -28.79 21.30 -4.27
C GLN A 165 -29.82 20.75 -3.27
N GLU A 166 -31.07 20.59 -3.73
CA GLU A 166 -32.15 19.95 -2.96
C GLU A 166 -31.83 18.49 -2.62
N TRP A 167 -31.27 17.75 -3.58
CA TRP A 167 -30.83 16.37 -3.38
C TRP A 167 -29.69 16.28 -2.38
N LYS A 168 -28.65 17.09 -2.56
CA LYS A 168 -27.50 17.14 -1.65
C LYS A 168 -27.94 17.46 -0.21
N CYS A 169 -28.83 18.43 -0.02
CA CYS A 169 -29.38 18.74 1.31
C CYS A 169 -30.26 17.59 1.87
N LEU A 170 -31.05 16.90 1.04
CA LEU A 170 -31.79 15.71 1.47
C LEU A 170 -30.84 14.62 1.97
N VAL A 171 -29.77 14.35 1.23
CA VAL A 171 -28.75 13.35 1.59
C VAL A 171 -28.04 13.74 2.90
N GLU A 172 -27.73 15.02 3.11
CA GLU A 172 -27.17 15.51 4.38
C GLU A 172 -28.12 15.27 5.56
N LYS A 173 -29.41 15.58 5.41
CA LYS A 173 -30.43 15.31 6.44
C LYS A 173 -30.57 13.82 6.73
N LEU A 174 -30.60 13.00 5.68
CA LEU A 174 -30.70 11.55 5.78
C LEU A 174 -29.48 10.95 6.49
N TYR A 175 -28.27 11.40 6.13
CA TYR A 175 -27.03 11.03 6.82
C TYR A 175 -27.02 11.47 8.27
N ALA A 176 -27.53 12.67 8.58
CA ALA A 176 -27.57 13.17 9.95
C ALA A 176 -28.45 12.28 10.86
N LEU A 177 -29.56 11.75 10.32
CA LEU A 177 -30.49 10.83 11.00
C LEU A 177 -29.98 9.38 11.06
N ALA A 178 -29.45 8.86 9.95
CA ALA A 178 -29.00 7.48 9.80
C ALA A 178 -27.62 7.22 10.43
N ARG A 179 -27.32 7.83 11.58
CA ARG A 179 -26.08 7.59 12.33
C ARG A 179 -26.33 6.68 13.53
N PRO A 180 -25.36 5.82 13.89
CA PRO A 180 -25.44 5.09 15.14
C PRO A 180 -25.49 6.07 16.33
N PRO A 181 -26.01 5.63 17.50
CA PRO A 181 -25.92 6.39 18.74
C PRO A 181 -24.48 6.82 19.02
N GLU A 182 -24.31 7.93 19.73
CA GLU A 182 -22.98 8.51 20.02
C GLU A 182 -21.99 7.49 20.61
N GLN A 183 -22.46 6.62 21.51
CA GLN A 183 -21.65 5.57 22.12
C GLN A 183 -21.10 4.51 21.13
N LEU A 184 -21.83 4.23 20.05
CA LEU A 184 -21.48 3.23 19.03
C LEU A 184 -20.95 3.85 17.73
N ARG A 185 -20.86 5.18 17.68
CA ARG A 185 -20.41 5.92 16.50
C ARG A 185 -18.95 5.56 16.19
N GLY A 186 -18.69 5.17 14.94
CA GLY A 186 -17.37 4.73 14.50
C GLY A 186 -16.97 3.32 14.95
N LYS A 187 -17.79 2.63 15.76
CA LYS A 187 -17.58 1.23 16.16
C LYS A 187 -18.52 0.27 15.45
N LEU A 188 -19.65 0.73 14.95
CA LEU A 188 -20.66 -0.10 14.33
C LEU A 188 -20.69 0.16 12.82
N ARG A 189 -20.65 -0.91 12.03
CA ARG A 189 -20.73 -0.85 10.57
C ARG A 189 -21.61 -1.99 10.06
N TYR A 190 -22.35 -1.74 8.99
CA TYR A 190 -23.11 -2.78 8.30
C TYR A 190 -22.64 -2.87 6.85
N ASP A 191 -22.42 -4.10 6.38
CA ASP A 191 -22.07 -4.40 5.00
C ASP A 191 -23.30 -4.99 4.28
N PRO A 192 -23.91 -4.26 3.34
CA PRO A 192 -25.13 -4.70 2.68
C PRO A 192 -24.92 -5.80 1.64
N ASP A 193 -23.77 -5.83 0.96
CA ASP A 193 -23.45 -6.84 -0.05
C ASP A 193 -23.29 -8.21 0.61
N GLN A 194 -22.75 -8.23 1.83
CA GLN A 194 -22.44 -9.46 2.57
C GLN A 194 -23.45 -9.78 3.68
N ARG A 195 -24.35 -8.83 3.98
CA ARG A 195 -25.35 -8.93 5.05
C ARG A 195 -24.74 -9.24 6.41
N VAL A 196 -23.71 -8.47 6.78
CA VAL A 196 -23.03 -8.62 8.08
C VAL A 196 -23.08 -7.35 8.90
N LEU A 197 -23.29 -7.54 10.20
CA LEU A 197 -23.09 -6.51 11.21
C LEU A 197 -21.68 -6.64 11.77
N ALA A 198 -20.94 -5.54 11.76
CA ALA A 198 -19.56 -5.45 12.19
C ALA A 198 -19.43 -4.55 13.43
N PHE A 199 -18.59 -4.97 14.37
CA PHE A 199 -18.20 -4.18 15.53
C PHE A 199 -16.68 -4.04 15.62
N THR A 200 -16.20 -2.81 15.77
CA THR A 200 -14.77 -2.48 15.82
C THR A 200 -14.26 -2.43 17.27
N GLY A 201 -13.23 -3.22 17.55
CA GLY A 201 -12.51 -3.27 18.82
C GLY A 201 -13.20 -4.09 19.91
N PHE A 202 -12.85 -3.80 21.17
CA PHE A 202 -13.39 -4.45 22.35
C PHE A 202 -14.83 -4.01 22.66
N MET A 203 -15.72 -4.98 22.83
CA MET A 203 -17.13 -4.71 23.20
C MET A 203 -17.31 -4.72 24.72
N THR A 204 -17.56 -3.54 25.30
CA THR A 204 -17.94 -3.42 26.72
C THR A 204 -19.40 -3.85 26.94
N PRO A 205 -19.78 -4.23 28.18
CA PRO A 205 -21.18 -4.55 28.51
C PRO A 205 -22.15 -3.41 28.16
N GLU A 206 -21.74 -2.16 28.32
CA GLU A 206 -22.54 -0.97 27.99
C GLU A 206 -22.75 -0.86 26.48
N ASN A 207 -21.71 -1.13 25.67
CA ASN A 207 -21.83 -1.12 24.21
C ASN A 207 -22.76 -2.23 23.72
N ARG A 208 -22.67 -3.42 24.35
CA ARG A 208 -23.60 -4.53 24.07
C ARG A 208 -25.04 -4.11 24.35
N GLN A 209 -25.29 -3.49 25.50
CA GLN A 209 -26.65 -3.05 25.87
C GLN A 209 -27.17 -1.95 24.93
N ALA A 210 -26.31 -1.00 24.55
CA ALA A 210 -26.65 0.05 23.57
C ALA A 210 -26.96 -0.54 22.18
N LEU A 211 -26.31 -1.64 21.79
CA LEU A 211 -26.59 -2.31 20.53
C LEU A 211 -27.94 -3.03 20.57
N LEU A 212 -28.27 -3.67 21.69
CA LEU A 212 -29.58 -4.31 21.88
C LEU A 212 -30.73 -3.30 21.90
N SER A 213 -30.50 -2.07 22.38
CA SER A 213 -31.57 -1.05 22.45
C SER A 213 -31.94 -0.44 21.11
N ILE A 214 -31.07 -0.54 20.09
CA ILE A 214 -31.30 0.03 18.75
C ILE A 214 -31.70 -1.00 17.70
N LEU A 215 -31.61 -2.28 18.03
CA LEU A 215 -32.04 -3.37 17.17
C LEU A 215 -33.43 -3.88 17.62
N PRO A 216 -34.20 -4.53 16.73
CA PRO A 216 -35.49 -5.11 17.10
C PRO A 216 -35.36 -6.15 18.22
N ALA A 217 -36.21 -6.03 19.25
CA ALA A 217 -36.27 -7.00 20.33
C ALA A 217 -36.76 -8.36 19.80
N SER A 218 -35.84 -9.28 19.58
CA SER A 218 -36.09 -10.66 19.14
C SER A 218 -35.02 -11.59 19.72
N GLU A 219 -35.40 -12.84 19.99
CA GLU A 219 -34.47 -13.87 20.49
C GLU A 219 -33.27 -14.07 19.56
N GLU A 220 -33.53 -14.06 18.25
CA GLU A 220 -32.48 -14.13 17.22
C GLU A 220 -31.51 -12.94 17.29
N THR A 221 -32.01 -11.72 17.48
CA THR A 221 -31.15 -10.53 17.64
C THR A 221 -30.30 -10.63 18.90
N THR A 222 -30.87 -11.08 20.02
CA THR A 222 -30.11 -11.29 21.26
C THR A 222 -28.99 -12.31 21.06
N LEU A 223 -29.29 -13.45 20.44
CA LEU A 223 -28.30 -14.49 20.14
C LEU A 223 -27.17 -13.99 19.23
N LEU A 224 -27.50 -13.24 18.17
CA LEU A 224 -26.50 -12.69 17.24
C LEU A 224 -25.62 -11.62 17.90
N VAL A 225 -26.20 -10.77 18.73
CA VAL A 225 -25.45 -9.78 19.52
C VAL A 225 -24.56 -10.46 20.56
N ASP A 226 -25.01 -11.54 21.18
CA ASP A 226 -24.18 -12.34 22.10
C ASP A 226 -23.01 -13.00 21.40
N ARG A 227 -23.24 -13.55 20.21
CA ARG A 227 -22.16 -14.09 19.37
C ARG A 227 -21.17 -13.01 18.98
N LEU A 228 -21.65 -11.83 18.58
CA LEU A 228 -20.80 -10.69 18.23
C LEU A 228 -19.97 -10.23 19.44
N SER A 229 -20.59 -10.18 20.63
CA SER A 229 -19.91 -9.84 21.89
C SER A 229 -18.84 -10.86 22.26
N ALA A 230 -19.13 -12.16 22.13
CA ALA A 230 -18.15 -13.23 22.36
C ALA A 230 -16.95 -13.13 21.40
N LEU A 231 -17.18 -12.80 20.13
CA LEU A 231 -16.12 -12.56 19.14
C LEU A 231 -15.30 -11.31 19.49
N ALA A 232 -15.97 -10.22 19.87
CA ALA A 232 -15.35 -8.94 20.22
C ALA A 232 -14.68 -8.91 21.61
N THR A 233 -14.74 -10.01 22.36
CA THR A 233 -14.10 -10.16 23.69
C THR A 233 -13.19 -11.38 23.78
N LYS A 234 -13.02 -12.12 22.67
CA LYS A 234 -12.18 -13.32 22.60
C LYS A 234 -10.73 -12.98 23.03
N PRO A 235 -10.20 -13.62 24.07
CA PRO A 235 -8.83 -13.36 24.52
C PRO A 235 -7.83 -13.96 23.51
N THR A 236 -6.80 -13.19 23.22
CA THR A 236 -5.65 -13.61 22.42
C THR A 236 -4.39 -13.19 23.15
N ALA A 237 -3.46 -14.11 23.33
CA ALA A 237 -2.22 -13.87 24.03
C ALA A 237 -1.04 -14.21 23.12
N SER A 238 -0.01 -13.38 23.17
CA SER A 238 1.26 -13.61 22.47
C SER A 238 2.42 -13.32 23.41
N PRO A 239 3.49 -14.14 23.38
CA PRO A 239 4.72 -13.78 24.08
C PRO A 239 5.26 -12.47 23.51
N VAL A 240 5.84 -11.64 24.39
CA VAL A 240 6.52 -10.40 24.02
C VAL A 240 7.97 -10.46 24.44
N VAL A 241 8.83 -9.90 23.58
CA VAL A 241 10.27 -9.82 23.83
C VAL A 241 10.66 -8.36 23.98
N ASN A 242 11.53 -8.06 24.95
CA ASN A 242 12.07 -6.71 25.22
C ASN A 242 10.96 -5.66 25.45
N VAL A 243 10.11 -5.89 26.47
CA VAL A 243 9.14 -4.89 26.92
C VAL A 243 9.89 -3.58 27.21
N PRO A 244 9.51 -2.45 26.58
CA PRO A 244 10.16 -1.17 26.82
C PRO A 244 10.14 -0.79 28.31
N PRO A 245 11.23 -0.28 28.89
CA PRO A 245 11.28 0.07 30.32
C PRO A 245 10.21 1.09 30.76
N GLY A 246 9.77 1.95 29.85
CA GLY A 246 8.72 2.94 30.09
C GLY A 246 7.32 2.46 29.76
N PHE A 247 7.12 1.18 29.41
CA PHE A 247 5.83 0.68 28.98
C PHE A 247 4.80 0.71 30.10
N GLN A 248 3.69 1.41 29.87
CA GLN A 248 2.58 1.51 30.83
C GLN A 248 1.24 1.36 30.11
N ILE A 249 0.37 0.51 30.66
CA ILE A 249 -1.00 0.33 30.16
C ILE A 249 -1.89 1.41 30.80
N PRO A 250 -2.57 2.26 30.02
CA PRO A 250 -3.50 3.23 30.58
C PRO A 250 -4.65 2.57 31.36
N PRO A 251 -5.20 3.21 32.41
CA PRO A 251 -6.33 2.68 33.16
C PRO A 251 -7.54 2.34 32.28
N THR A 252 -7.80 3.15 31.25
CA THR A 252 -8.88 2.95 30.27
C THR A 252 -8.68 1.70 29.39
N ALA A 253 -7.43 1.28 29.18
CA ALA A 253 -7.08 0.13 28.37
C ALA A 253 -7.03 -1.18 29.16
N SER A 254 -6.87 -1.10 30.48
CA SER A 254 -6.73 -2.26 31.38
C SER A 254 -7.93 -3.23 31.34
N GLN A 255 -9.08 -2.79 30.82
CA GLN A 255 -10.26 -3.63 30.60
C GLN A 255 -10.09 -4.65 29.46
N PHE A 256 -9.24 -4.34 28.46
CA PHE A 256 -9.08 -5.15 27.26
C PHE A 256 -7.64 -5.57 26.98
N ILE A 257 -6.63 -5.02 27.65
CA ILE A 257 -5.24 -5.43 27.51
C ILE A 257 -4.58 -5.68 28.86
N SER A 258 -3.74 -6.71 28.94
CA SER A 258 -2.95 -6.99 30.14
C SER A 258 -1.58 -7.56 29.77
N LEU A 259 -0.57 -7.26 30.60
CA LEU A 259 0.77 -7.81 30.47
C LEU A 259 1.10 -8.61 31.74
N ARG A 260 1.41 -9.90 31.60
CA ARG A 260 1.85 -10.77 32.70
C ARG A 260 3.02 -11.63 32.24
N GLU A 261 4.11 -11.66 32.99
CA GLU A 261 5.25 -12.57 32.73
C GLU A 261 5.72 -12.58 31.25
N ASN A 262 5.86 -11.40 30.63
CA ASN A 262 6.19 -11.24 29.20
C ASN A 262 5.18 -11.87 28.22
N VAL A 263 3.92 -11.98 28.61
CA VAL A 263 2.81 -12.34 27.73
C VAL A 263 1.84 -11.16 27.69
N LEU A 264 1.63 -10.63 26.49
CA LEU A 264 0.66 -9.57 26.25
C LEU A 264 -0.65 -10.22 25.77
N GLU A 265 -1.71 -10.02 26.54
CA GLU A 265 -3.05 -10.50 26.25
C GLU A 265 -3.93 -9.32 25.83
N ILE A 266 -4.66 -9.47 24.73
CA ILE A 266 -5.73 -8.56 24.31
C ILE A 266 -7.06 -9.32 24.23
N ARG A 267 -8.15 -8.65 24.62
CA ARG A 267 -9.53 -9.16 24.51
C ARG A 267 -10.21 -8.51 23.30
N GLY A 268 -10.60 -9.34 22.35
CA GLY A 268 -11.18 -8.90 21.08
C GLY A 268 -10.12 -8.56 20.02
N PRO A 269 -10.57 -8.19 18.82
CA PRO A 269 -9.67 -7.82 17.73
C PRO A 269 -8.98 -6.49 18.03
N MET A 270 -7.67 -6.43 17.78
CA MET A 270 -6.88 -5.21 17.92
C MET A 270 -7.14 -4.27 16.74
N THR A 271 -7.51 -3.01 16.99
CA THR A 271 -7.65 -2.02 15.92
C THR A 271 -6.29 -1.46 15.51
N VAL A 272 -6.19 -0.94 14.28
CA VAL A 272 -4.96 -0.27 13.82
C VAL A 272 -4.57 0.88 14.74
N PRO A 273 -5.48 1.80 15.15
CA PRO A 273 -5.14 2.83 16.13
C PRO A 273 -4.62 2.27 17.46
N GLN A 274 -5.23 1.21 17.99
CA GLN A 274 -4.76 0.58 19.23
C GLN A 274 -3.35 0.00 19.10
N ARG A 275 -3.04 -0.64 17.97
CA ARG A 275 -1.70 -1.15 17.69
C ARG A 275 -0.67 -0.02 17.73
N GLU A 276 -0.96 1.10 17.07
CA GLU A 276 -0.07 2.27 17.06
C GLU A 276 0.08 2.90 18.45
N GLU A 277 -0.99 2.91 19.26
CA GLU A 277 -0.94 3.35 20.66
C GLU A 277 -0.03 2.48 21.53
N ILE A 278 -0.14 1.15 21.42
CA ILE A 278 0.68 0.18 22.15
C ILE A 278 2.16 0.28 21.74
N VAL A 279 2.41 0.41 20.44
CA VAL A 279 3.77 0.50 19.87
C VAL A 279 4.45 1.82 20.21
N GLY A 280 3.72 2.93 20.18
CA GLY A 280 4.25 4.28 20.33
C GLY A 280 3.97 4.84 21.73
N PRO A 281 2.86 5.60 21.93
CA PRO A 281 2.54 6.29 23.17
C PRO A 281 2.73 5.48 24.45
N TRP A 282 2.26 4.22 24.49
CA TRP A 282 2.31 3.42 25.72
C TRP A 282 3.72 2.92 26.04
N SER A 283 4.59 2.81 25.04
CA SER A 283 5.99 2.43 25.23
C SER A 283 6.83 3.53 25.87
N ASN A 284 6.30 4.76 25.92
CA ASN A 284 6.98 5.98 26.36
C ASN A 284 8.37 6.13 25.71
N ALA A 285 8.47 5.74 24.43
CA ALA A 285 9.70 5.88 23.66
C ALA A 285 9.98 7.38 23.43
N PRO A 286 11.13 7.93 23.89
CA PRO A 286 11.41 9.35 23.75
C PRO A 286 11.57 9.71 22.26
N VAL A 287 10.87 10.76 21.83
CA VAL A 287 11.06 11.38 20.51
C VAL A 287 12.43 12.05 20.42
N ALA A 288 13.03 12.04 19.23
CA ALA A 288 14.31 12.68 18.99
C ALA A 288 14.17 14.20 19.09
N ARG A 289 15.07 14.81 19.85
CA ARG A 289 15.10 16.26 20.08
C ARG A 289 16.43 16.85 19.64
N PRO A 290 16.48 18.19 19.46
CA PRO A 290 17.73 18.88 19.28
C PRO A 290 18.59 18.65 20.52
N LEU A 291 19.77 18.07 20.34
CA LEU A 291 20.69 17.82 21.44
C LEU A 291 21.49 19.10 21.72
N PRO A 292 21.48 19.62 22.96
CA PRO A 292 22.34 20.72 23.34
C PRO A 292 23.83 20.37 23.20
N PRO A 293 24.73 21.35 23.01
CA PRO A 293 26.16 21.09 22.79
C PRO A 293 26.81 20.18 23.84
N ALA A 294 26.45 20.35 25.12
CA ALA A 294 26.97 19.52 26.21
C ALA A 294 26.57 18.03 26.07
N ALA A 295 25.30 17.76 25.70
CA ALA A 295 24.81 16.41 25.51
C ALA A 295 25.41 15.74 24.26
N ARG A 296 25.64 16.53 23.19
CA ARG A 296 26.38 16.06 22.00
C ARG A 296 27.79 15.60 22.35
N GLN A 297 28.50 16.39 23.17
CA GLN A 297 29.85 16.06 23.62
C GLN A 297 29.88 14.79 24.47
N GLN A 298 28.89 14.61 25.36
CA GLN A 298 28.76 13.40 26.16
C GLN A 298 28.55 12.16 25.27
N LEU A 299 27.63 12.22 24.30
CA LEU A 299 27.38 11.11 23.38
C LEU A 299 28.62 10.75 22.55
N LEU A 300 29.35 11.76 22.07
CA LEU A 300 30.61 11.56 21.34
C LEU A 300 31.69 10.90 22.23
N THR A 301 31.73 11.29 23.51
CA THR A 301 32.63 10.68 24.50
C THR A 301 32.30 9.22 24.74
N GLU A 302 31.01 8.88 24.92
CA GLU A 302 30.52 7.51 25.06
C GLU A 302 30.86 6.66 23.83
N LEU A 303 30.69 7.21 22.62
CA LEU A 303 31.08 6.53 21.37
C LEU A 303 32.58 6.28 21.26
N SER A 304 33.38 7.23 21.75
CA SER A 304 34.85 7.16 21.69
C SER A 304 35.44 6.17 22.70
N GLN A 305 34.70 5.79 23.74
CA GLN A 305 35.14 4.76 24.70
C GLN A 305 35.30 3.38 24.05
N SER A 306 34.52 3.10 23.01
CA SER A 306 34.47 1.80 22.33
C SER A 306 35.31 1.73 21.05
N GLY A 307 36.09 2.76 20.75
CA GLY A 307 36.96 2.85 19.58
C GLY A 307 37.25 4.29 19.14
N PRO A 308 38.29 4.54 18.35
CA PRO A 308 38.59 5.88 17.83
C PRO A 308 37.50 6.35 16.86
N ILE A 309 37.19 7.65 16.89
CA ILE A 309 36.33 8.34 15.92
C ILE A 309 37.21 9.29 15.11
N THR A 310 37.22 9.15 13.79
CA THR A 310 38.02 9.97 12.86
C THR A 310 37.48 11.41 12.76
N GLU A 311 38.31 12.34 12.27
CA GLU A 311 37.89 13.74 12.06
C GLU A 311 36.69 13.86 11.12
N ASN A 312 36.69 13.11 10.01
CA ASN A 312 35.55 13.05 9.07
C ASN A 312 34.26 12.57 9.75
N GLN A 313 34.37 11.58 10.65
CA GLN A 313 33.23 11.08 11.42
C GLN A 313 32.75 12.10 12.47
N GLN A 314 33.64 12.88 13.09
CA GLN A 314 33.24 13.98 13.98
C GLN A 314 32.52 15.10 13.23
N THR A 315 32.96 15.43 12.01
CA THR A 315 32.26 16.38 11.13
C THR A 315 30.87 15.85 10.77
N ALA A 316 30.77 14.57 10.39
CA ALA A 316 29.50 13.93 10.06
C ALA A 316 28.54 13.86 11.27
N PHE A 317 29.06 13.59 12.47
CA PHE A 317 28.30 13.61 13.72
C PHE A 317 27.68 14.98 13.98
N THR A 318 28.49 16.04 13.87
CA THR A 318 28.03 17.42 14.08
C THR A 318 26.96 17.81 13.06
N ALA A 319 27.23 17.58 11.77
CA ALA A 319 26.30 17.87 10.69
C ALA A 319 24.97 17.10 10.82
N TYR A 320 25.01 15.87 11.35
CA TYR A 320 23.79 15.08 11.57
C TYR A 320 22.85 15.74 12.60
N PHE A 321 23.39 16.23 13.72
CA PHE A 321 22.58 16.88 14.74
C PHE A 321 22.19 18.32 14.41
N ASP A 322 22.94 19.00 13.54
CA ASP A 322 22.58 20.32 13.02
C ASP A 322 21.42 20.27 12.01
N ALA A 323 21.25 19.13 11.33
CA ALA A 323 20.13 18.90 10.41
C ALA A 323 18.82 18.49 11.11
N VAL A 324 18.81 18.33 12.44
CA VAL A 324 17.60 18.03 13.23
C VAL A 324 16.68 19.26 13.26
N TRP A 325 15.40 19.05 13.61
CA TRP A 325 14.44 20.13 13.72
C TRP A 325 14.85 21.22 14.74
N ASN A 326 14.25 22.41 14.69
CA ASN A 326 14.54 23.50 15.62
C ASN A 326 13.28 24.25 16.10
N ALA A 327 13.45 25.12 17.09
CA ALA A 327 12.35 25.88 17.69
C ALA A 327 11.52 26.67 16.67
N GLU A 328 12.15 27.26 15.64
CA GLU A 328 11.47 28.08 14.65
C GLU A 328 10.54 27.23 13.75
N GLN A 329 10.90 25.97 13.47
CA GLN A 329 10.02 25.06 12.73
C GLN A 329 8.76 24.72 13.53
N LEU A 330 8.88 24.43 14.84
CA LEU A 330 7.71 24.19 15.68
C LEU A 330 6.85 25.44 15.83
N ILE A 331 7.47 26.62 16.02
CA ILE A 331 6.75 27.91 16.05
C ILE A 331 5.98 28.13 14.74
N THR A 332 6.62 27.86 13.60
CA THR A 332 6.00 28.02 12.28
C THR A 332 4.83 27.06 12.09
N ALA A 333 4.99 25.78 12.46
CA ALA A 333 3.93 24.79 12.37
C ALA A 333 2.69 25.18 13.20
N VAL A 334 2.89 25.64 14.43
CA VAL A 334 1.79 26.06 15.31
C VAL A 334 1.14 27.36 14.83
N ASN A 335 1.92 28.33 14.35
CA ASN A 335 1.35 29.56 13.77
C ASN A 335 0.53 29.26 12.51
N LEU A 336 1.01 28.37 11.65
CA LEU A 336 0.29 27.96 10.44
C LEU A 336 -1.04 27.28 10.79
N ALA A 337 -1.06 26.42 11.81
CA ALA A 337 -2.29 25.80 12.31
C ALA A 337 -3.27 26.79 12.98
N GLY A 338 -2.78 27.97 13.35
CA GLY A 338 -3.61 29.08 13.79
C GLY A 338 -4.30 29.85 12.66
N VAL A 339 -3.91 29.59 11.40
CA VAL A 339 -4.61 30.06 10.20
C VAL A 339 -5.72 29.05 9.88
N GLN A 340 -6.97 29.50 9.90
CA GLN A 340 -8.10 28.66 9.51
C GLN A 340 -8.43 28.91 8.04
N ASP A 341 -8.69 27.83 7.30
CA ASP A 341 -9.18 27.94 5.94
C ASP A 341 -10.68 28.30 5.93
N PRO A 342 -11.17 28.96 4.86
CA PRO A 342 -12.60 29.14 4.64
C PRO A 342 -13.31 27.78 4.65
N LYS A 343 -14.37 27.67 5.45
CA LYS A 343 -15.14 26.42 5.57
C LYS A 343 -16.16 26.32 4.43
N GLU A 344 -16.22 25.19 3.74
CA GLU A 344 -17.30 24.92 2.78
C GLU A 344 -18.66 24.94 3.47
N LYS A 345 -19.62 25.66 2.86
CA LYS A 345 -21.01 25.66 3.32
C LYS A 345 -21.64 24.31 3.05
N THR A 346 -22.50 23.88 3.97
CA THR A 346 -23.31 22.67 3.80
C THR A 346 -24.29 22.84 2.64
N ALA A 347 -24.74 21.72 2.08
CA ALA A 347 -25.67 21.79 0.97
C ALA A 347 -27.00 22.44 1.37
N CYS A 348 -27.44 22.24 2.62
CA CYS A 348 -28.63 22.89 3.15
C CYS A 348 -28.47 24.40 3.37
N GLU A 349 -27.29 24.89 3.76
CA GLU A 349 -27.02 26.34 3.88
C GLU A 349 -27.09 27.01 2.50
N LEU A 350 -26.41 26.43 1.50
CA LEU A 350 -26.47 26.92 0.12
C LEU A 350 -27.89 26.89 -0.45
N LEU A 351 -28.67 25.84 -0.16
CA LEU A 351 -30.08 25.78 -0.57
C LEU A 351 -30.90 26.91 0.08
N SER A 352 -30.66 27.22 1.35
CA SER A 352 -31.36 28.30 2.04
C SER A 352 -31.03 29.69 1.45
N GLU A 353 -29.79 29.91 1.01
CA GLU A 353 -29.37 31.15 0.34
C GLU A 353 -29.99 31.28 -1.05
N LEU A 354 -30.03 30.20 -1.84
CA LEU A 354 -30.72 30.16 -3.12
C LEU A 354 -32.22 30.48 -2.96
N GLN A 355 -32.87 29.89 -1.95
CA GLN A 355 -34.28 30.16 -1.64
C GLN A 355 -34.53 31.58 -1.13
N ALA A 356 -33.53 32.21 -0.50
CA ALA A 356 -33.57 33.61 -0.09
C ALA A 356 -33.33 34.58 -1.26
N GLY A 357 -33.12 34.09 -2.48
CA GLY A 357 -32.96 34.91 -3.69
C GLY A 357 -31.52 35.33 -3.98
N VAL A 358 -30.51 34.67 -3.38
CA VAL A 358 -29.10 34.89 -3.73
C VAL A 358 -28.77 34.10 -5.01
N PRO A 359 -28.50 34.77 -6.15
CA PRO A 359 -28.37 34.09 -7.44
C PRO A 359 -27.08 33.25 -7.57
N GLU A 360 -26.03 33.59 -6.82
CA GLU A 360 -24.75 32.89 -6.80
C GLU A 360 -24.18 32.92 -5.37
N PRO A 361 -24.57 31.96 -4.50
CA PRO A 361 -24.11 31.93 -3.12
C PRO A 361 -22.63 31.58 -3.05
N GLU A 362 -21.87 32.30 -2.22
CA GLU A 362 -20.48 31.96 -1.94
C GLU A 362 -20.41 30.55 -1.34
N LEU A 363 -19.55 29.70 -1.92
CA LEU A 363 -19.42 28.29 -1.51
C LEU A 363 -18.76 28.11 -0.14
N THR A 364 -18.13 29.17 0.38
CA THR A 364 -17.37 29.12 1.63
C THR A 364 -17.79 30.23 2.58
N THR A 365 -17.72 29.97 3.88
CA THR A 365 -17.77 31.04 4.89
C THR A 365 -16.37 31.65 5.07
N PRO A 366 -16.24 32.98 5.20
CA PRO A 366 -14.96 33.63 5.38
C PRO A 366 -14.23 33.13 6.64
N ALA A 367 -12.92 32.94 6.52
CA ALA A 367 -12.08 32.49 7.63
C ALA A 367 -12.00 33.56 8.74
N PRO A 368 -12.01 33.15 10.03
CA PRO A 368 -11.70 34.07 11.13
C PRO A 368 -10.24 34.54 11.05
N PRO A 369 -9.88 35.65 11.73
CA PRO A 369 -8.52 36.17 11.73
C PRO A 369 -7.53 35.14 12.32
N PRO A 370 -6.29 35.07 11.79
CA PRO A 370 -5.32 34.06 12.21
C PRO A 370 -4.87 34.29 13.65
N VAL A 371 -4.78 33.21 14.42
CA VAL A 371 -4.28 33.23 15.81
C VAL A 371 -2.80 32.84 15.78
N THR A 372 -1.92 33.73 16.26
CA THR A 372 -0.47 33.46 16.29
C THR A 372 0.06 33.39 17.72
N LEU A 373 1.17 32.68 17.89
CA LEU A 373 1.84 32.53 19.18
C LEU A 373 2.41 33.86 19.66
N ASN A 374 2.20 34.16 20.94
CA ASN A 374 2.78 35.33 21.60
C ASN A 374 4.26 35.08 21.99
N ASP A 375 4.93 36.13 22.46
CA ASP A 375 6.37 36.04 22.78
C ASP A 375 6.67 35.11 23.96
N ALA A 376 5.76 35.00 24.93
CA ALA A 376 5.91 34.07 26.06
C ALA A 376 5.81 32.60 25.60
N GLN A 377 4.89 32.29 24.68
CA GLN A 377 4.76 30.97 24.08
C GLN A 377 5.98 30.62 23.21
N LYS A 378 6.48 31.57 22.41
CA LYS A 378 7.72 31.39 21.64
C LYS A 378 8.93 31.13 22.55
N ALA A 379 9.02 31.85 23.68
CA ALA A 379 10.08 31.65 24.66
C ALA A 379 9.99 30.25 25.32
N ALA A 380 8.78 29.77 25.64
CA ALA A 380 8.56 28.43 26.17
C ALA A 380 9.04 27.33 25.19
N ILE A 381 8.76 27.48 23.88
CA ILE A 381 9.25 26.55 22.86
C ILE A 381 10.78 26.55 22.80
N LYS A 382 11.41 27.74 22.83
CA LYS A 382 12.88 27.85 22.82
C LYS A 382 13.50 27.20 24.06
N ALA A 383 12.91 27.42 25.23
CA ALA A 383 13.34 26.79 26.48
C ALA A 383 13.22 25.26 26.41
N TYR A 384 12.13 24.73 25.85
CA TYR A 384 11.96 23.31 25.64
C TYR A 384 13.02 22.71 24.72
N THR A 385 13.35 23.36 23.60
CA THR A 385 14.41 22.88 22.70
C THR A 385 15.81 22.93 23.30
N ALA A 386 16.01 23.72 24.36
CA ALA A 386 17.27 23.79 25.10
C ALA A 386 17.34 22.77 26.25
N SER A 387 16.23 22.12 26.60
CA SER A 387 16.12 21.16 27.70
C SER A 387 16.11 19.71 27.21
N THR A 388 16.78 18.82 27.94
CA THR A 388 16.78 17.38 27.69
C THR A 388 15.78 16.60 28.55
N THR A 389 15.14 17.25 29.54
CA THR A 389 14.33 16.58 30.57
C THR A 389 12.85 16.91 30.52
N GLN A 390 12.45 18.03 29.91
CA GLN A 390 11.06 18.50 29.91
C GLN A 390 10.16 17.57 29.07
N THR A 391 8.96 17.22 29.51
CA THR A 391 8.05 16.35 28.73
C THR A 391 7.22 17.12 27.70
N GLU A 392 6.64 16.45 26.69
CA GLU A 392 5.70 17.09 25.74
C GLU A 392 4.47 17.66 26.48
N ALA A 393 3.97 16.91 27.48
CA ALA A 393 2.87 17.35 28.33
C ALA A 393 3.21 18.64 29.10
N GLU A 394 4.44 18.75 29.62
CA GLU A 394 4.92 19.98 30.28
C GLU A 394 5.04 21.16 29.31
N LEU A 395 5.46 20.92 28.06
CA LEU A 395 5.46 21.96 27.03
C LEU A 395 4.03 22.44 26.76
N LEU A 396 3.09 21.53 26.48
CA LEU A 396 1.69 21.87 26.24
C LEU A 396 1.06 22.63 27.42
N ALA A 397 1.36 22.20 28.65
CA ALA A 397 0.93 22.91 29.86
C ALA A 397 1.50 24.33 29.93
N SER A 398 2.79 24.52 29.62
CA SER A 398 3.44 25.84 29.60
C SER A 398 2.87 26.76 28.51
N LEU A 399 2.54 26.22 27.34
CA LEU A 399 1.95 26.98 26.24
C LEU A 399 0.53 27.47 26.58
N THR A 400 -0.27 26.57 27.16
CA THR A 400 -1.66 26.85 27.57
C THR A 400 -1.72 27.83 28.75
N ALA A 401 -0.75 27.74 29.68
CA ALA A 401 -0.64 28.67 30.80
C ALA A 401 -0.29 30.09 30.34
N ALA A 402 0.49 30.24 29.25
CA ALA A 402 0.82 31.55 28.69
C ALA A 402 -0.36 32.19 27.93
N SER A 403 -1.11 31.40 27.15
CA SER A 403 -2.36 31.81 26.51
C SER A 403 -3.11 30.58 25.96
N PRO A 404 -4.45 30.58 25.91
CA PRO A 404 -5.20 29.47 25.32
C PRO A 404 -4.80 29.22 23.86
N LEU A 405 -4.45 27.98 23.53
CA LEU A 405 -4.25 27.53 22.15
C LEU A 405 -5.58 27.18 21.51
N THR A 406 -5.71 27.36 20.19
CA THR A 406 -6.85 26.82 19.45
C THR A 406 -6.77 25.28 19.38
N ALA A 407 -7.89 24.61 19.07
CA ALA A 407 -7.90 23.16 18.88
C ALA A 407 -6.92 22.72 17.78
N ALA A 408 -6.88 23.45 16.66
CA ALA A 408 -5.97 23.21 15.55
C ALA A 408 -4.49 23.41 15.95
N GLN A 409 -4.18 24.44 16.74
CA GLN A 409 -2.83 24.65 17.27
C GLN A 409 -2.40 23.52 18.22
N THR A 410 -3.30 23.07 19.09
CA THR A 410 -3.04 21.96 20.00
C THR A 410 -2.77 20.67 19.22
N GLU A 411 -3.60 20.38 18.22
CA GLU A 411 -3.43 19.25 17.32
C GLU A 411 -2.13 19.33 16.51
N ALA A 412 -1.74 20.52 16.07
CA ALA A 412 -0.49 20.72 15.35
C ALA A 412 0.75 20.46 16.21
N VAL A 413 0.73 20.81 17.50
CA VAL A 413 1.80 20.44 18.43
C VAL A 413 1.92 18.92 18.54
N THR A 414 0.81 18.23 18.80
CA THR A 414 0.80 16.76 18.94
C THR A 414 1.18 16.06 17.63
N THR A 415 0.70 16.55 16.49
CA THR A 415 1.01 16.00 15.17
C THR A 415 2.47 16.19 14.82
N PHE A 416 3.03 17.38 15.11
CA PHE A 416 4.45 17.64 14.92
C PHE A 416 5.31 16.63 15.68
N PHE A 417 5.01 16.37 16.96
CA PHE A 417 5.78 15.38 17.75
C PHE A 417 5.58 13.94 17.26
N LYS A 418 4.39 13.60 16.76
CA LYS A 418 4.09 12.27 16.21
C LYS A 418 4.91 11.96 14.95
N GLU A 419 5.22 12.97 14.14
CA GLU A 419 6.00 12.81 12.90
C GLU A 419 7.52 12.74 13.14
N LEU A 420 8.00 13.11 14.33
CA LEU A 420 9.42 13.08 14.64
C LEU A 420 9.95 11.65 14.79
N PRO A 421 11.21 11.41 14.35
CA PRO A 421 11.84 10.11 14.58
C PRO A 421 12.02 9.87 16.08
N THR A 422 11.98 8.59 16.49
CA THR A 422 12.30 8.23 17.87
C THR A 422 13.80 8.36 18.15
N LEU A 423 14.21 8.43 19.42
CA LEU A 423 15.63 8.43 19.78
C LEU A 423 16.36 7.20 19.22
N ALA A 424 15.68 6.05 19.14
CA ALA A 424 16.21 4.83 18.54
C ALA A 424 16.44 4.98 17.02
N ASP A 425 15.49 5.60 16.32
CA ASP A 425 15.65 5.94 14.89
C ASP A 425 16.78 6.95 14.66
N GLN A 426 16.92 7.94 15.54
CA GLN A 426 18.02 8.90 15.49
C GLN A 426 19.38 8.22 15.68
N ARG A 427 19.52 7.32 16.65
CA ARG A 427 20.78 6.56 16.87
C ARG A 427 21.10 5.64 15.69
N ARG A 428 20.08 4.98 15.11
CA ARG A 428 20.23 4.17 13.90
C ARG A 428 20.69 5.01 12.71
N GLY A 429 20.06 6.17 12.49
CA GLY A 429 20.44 7.12 11.45
C GLY A 429 21.89 7.61 11.62
N LEU A 430 22.28 7.97 12.84
CA LEU A 430 23.65 8.35 13.17
C LEU A 430 24.64 7.22 12.83
N CYS A 431 24.33 5.97 13.17
CA CYS A 431 25.19 4.82 12.85
C CYS A 431 25.50 4.73 11.35
N PHE A 432 24.48 4.83 10.50
CA PHE A 432 24.68 4.75 9.05
C PHE A 432 25.51 5.93 8.53
N ARG A 433 25.26 7.14 9.03
CA ARG A 433 26.04 8.34 8.65
C ARG A 433 27.52 8.25 9.05
N LEU A 434 27.81 7.64 10.19
CA LEU A 434 29.20 7.41 10.62
C LEU A 434 29.88 6.31 9.80
N LEU A 435 29.15 5.26 9.41
CA LEU A 435 29.66 4.18 8.56
C LEU A 435 29.97 4.64 7.13
N GLU A 436 29.21 5.62 6.61
CA GLU A 436 29.49 6.26 5.31
C GLU A 436 30.84 6.98 5.28
N THR A 437 31.33 7.43 6.45
CA THR A 437 32.54 8.26 6.56
C THR A 437 33.75 7.51 7.12
N GLY A 438 33.57 6.31 7.66
CA GLY A 438 34.65 5.44 8.12
C GLY A 438 34.14 4.20 8.85
N PRO A 439 35.02 3.21 9.14
CA PRO A 439 34.63 2.02 9.88
C PRO A 439 34.27 2.36 11.34
N LEU A 440 33.34 1.59 11.91
CA LEU A 440 33.02 1.58 13.34
C LEU A 440 33.33 0.21 13.92
N THR A 441 33.69 0.16 15.21
CA THR A 441 33.86 -1.12 15.92
C THR A 441 32.51 -1.79 16.17
N THR A 442 32.50 -3.12 16.35
CA THR A 442 31.28 -3.86 16.68
C THR A 442 30.61 -3.32 17.95
N ALA A 443 31.38 -2.86 18.93
CA ALA A 443 30.86 -2.26 20.16
C ALA A 443 30.16 -0.92 19.90
N GLN A 444 30.72 -0.06 19.05
CA GLN A 444 30.10 1.21 18.64
C GLN A 444 28.80 0.97 17.84
N ILE A 445 28.82 0.03 16.90
CA ILE A 445 27.64 -0.36 16.13
C ILE A 445 26.56 -0.87 17.07
N ASN A 446 26.92 -1.74 18.04
CA ASN A 446 25.95 -2.27 18.98
C ASN A 446 25.33 -1.15 19.84
N PHE A 447 26.16 -0.26 20.41
CA PHE A 447 25.70 0.87 21.20
C PHE A 447 24.71 1.79 20.46
N LEU A 448 24.92 1.99 19.15
CA LEU A 448 24.02 2.80 18.33
C LEU A 448 22.76 2.05 17.89
N LEU A 449 22.86 0.74 17.58
CA LEU A 449 21.76 -0.04 17.03
C LEU A 449 20.93 -0.82 18.07
N ASP A 450 21.40 -1.00 19.31
CA ASP A 450 20.68 -1.72 20.36
C ASP A 450 19.29 -1.14 20.63
N PRO A 451 19.10 0.19 20.77
CA PRO A 451 17.76 0.76 20.98
C PRO A 451 16.81 0.49 19.81
N ALA A 452 17.29 0.58 18.57
CA ALA A 452 16.50 0.28 17.38
C ALA A 452 16.13 -1.21 17.30
N ARG A 453 17.03 -2.12 17.71
CA ARG A 453 16.76 -3.56 17.79
C ARG A 453 15.70 -3.89 18.85
N GLN A 454 15.78 -3.27 20.03
CA GLN A 454 14.78 -3.43 21.08
C GLN A 454 13.40 -2.92 20.62
N GLN A 455 13.36 -1.74 20.02
CA GLN A 455 12.11 -1.16 19.49
C GLN A 455 11.52 -2.02 18.36
N PHE A 456 12.36 -2.55 17.47
CA PHE A 456 11.92 -3.48 16.43
C PHE A 456 11.33 -4.76 17.02
N ALA A 457 11.99 -5.37 18.01
CA ALA A 457 11.50 -6.58 18.68
C ALA A 457 10.14 -6.34 19.37
N TRP A 458 9.96 -5.19 20.02
CA TRP A 458 8.68 -4.78 20.59
C TRP A 458 7.60 -4.63 19.53
N ARG A 459 7.88 -3.86 18.46
CA ARG A 459 6.98 -3.67 17.31
C ARG A 459 6.56 -5.00 16.68
N HIS A 460 7.51 -5.90 16.50
CA HIS A 460 7.26 -7.23 15.97
C HIS A 460 6.34 -8.03 16.89
N SER A 461 6.61 -8.07 18.19
CA SER A 461 5.78 -8.82 19.16
C SER A 461 4.34 -8.29 19.21
N VAL A 462 4.16 -6.97 19.16
CA VAL A 462 2.82 -6.34 19.09
C VAL A 462 2.15 -6.62 17.75
N GLY A 463 2.91 -6.64 16.65
CA GLY A 463 2.44 -7.01 15.32
C GLY A 463 1.96 -8.46 15.24
N GLU A 464 2.67 -9.40 15.85
CA GLU A 464 2.24 -10.80 15.96
C GLU A 464 0.94 -10.91 16.75
N LEU A 465 0.81 -10.20 17.87
CA LEU A 465 -0.44 -10.15 18.64
C LEU A 465 -1.58 -9.55 17.81
N PHE A 466 -1.31 -8.48 17.05
CA PHE A 466 -2.29 -7.83 16.18
C PHE A 466 -2.85 -8.80 15.12
N VAL A 467 -1.96 -9.56 14.45
CA VAL A 467 -2.37 -10.57 13.46
C VAL A 467 -3.09 -11.74 14.14
N ALA A 468 -2.59 -12.22 15.29
CA ALA A 468 -3.21 -13.33 16.02
C ALA A 468 -4.62 -12.97 16.54
N ALA A 469 -4.83 -11.72 16.95
CA ALA A 469 -6.12 -11.23 17.43
C ALA A 469 -7.10 -10.93 16.29
N HIS A 470 -6.64 -10.87 15.04
CA HIS A 470 -7.48 -10.60 13.88
C HIS A 470 -8.38 -11.79 13.52
N GLN A 471 -9.61 -11.50 13.08
CA GLN A 471 -10.52 -12.49 12.53
C GLN A 471 -10.45 -12.46 11.00
N VAL A 472 -9.63 -13.37 10.44
CA VAL A 472 -9.48 -13.51 8.99
C VAL A 472 -10.83 -13.87 8.37
N LYS A 473 -11.37 -12.96 7.56
CA LYS A 473 -12.64 -13.16 6.84
C LYS A 473 -12.45 -13.69 5.43
N TYR A 474 -11.41 -13.23 4.75
CA TYR A 474 -11.08 -13.62 3.38
C TYR A 474 -9.68 -14.21 3.34
N PRO A 475 -9.54 -15.49 3.69
CA PRO A 475 -8.27 -16.18 3.52
C PRO A 475 -7.87 -16.10 2.05
N TRP A 476 -6.60 -15.76 1.80
CA TRP A 476 -6.00 -15.82 0.46
C TRP A 476 -6.60 -14.88 -0.58
N SER A 477 -7.23 -13.77 -0.17
CA SER A 477 -7.77 -12.76 -1.10
C SER A 477 -6.71 -11.94 -1.83
N GLY A 478 -5.51 -11.82 -1.27
CA GLY A 478 -4.46 -10.95 -1.79
C GLY A 478 -3.89 -11.35 -3.15
N ASP A 479 -2.81 -10.66 -3.50
CA ASP A 479 -2.10 -10.93 -4.73
C ASP A 479 -1.26 -12.20 -4.62
N TYR A 480 -1.42 -13.12 -5.58
CA TYR A 480 -0.62 -14.35 -5.64
C TYR A 480 0.86 -14.07 -5.93
N THR A 481 1.20 -12.87 -6.40
CA THR A 481 2.59 -12.41 -6.60
C THR A 481 3.17 -11.72 -5.37
N ALA A 482 2.38 -11.51 -4.31
CA ALA A 482 2.84 -10.83 -3.11
C ALA A 482 4.04 -11.55 -2.48
N GLN A 483 4.91 -10.76 -1.86
CA GLN A 483 6.08 -11.28 -1.17
C GLN A 483 5.67 -12.24 -0.05
N GLY A 484 6.37 -13.38 0.06
CA GLY A 484 6.06 -14.44 1.01
C GLY A 484 5.01 -15.45 0.54
N THR A 485 4.38 -15.25 -0.62
CA THR A 485 3.55 -16.30 -1.23
C THR A 485 4.39 -17.48 -1.74
N PRO A 486 3.80 -18.69 -1.87
CA PRO A 486 4.47 -19.82 -2.51
C PRO A 486 4.89 -19.54 -3.95
N PHE A 487 4.09 -18.76 -4.71
CA PHE A 487 4.42 -18.41 -6.10
C PHE A 487 5.60 -17.44 -6.17
N TRP A 488 5.61 -16.39 -5.35
CA TRP A 488 6.75 -15.49 -5.23
C TRP A 488 8.02 -16.26 -4.86
N TRP A 489 7.93 -17.20 -3.91
CA TRP A 489 9.05 -18.04 -3.51
C TRP A 489 9.58 -18.90 -4.68
N LEU A 490 8.69 -19.55 -5.44
CA LEU A 490 9.07 -20.32 -6.62
C LEU A 490 9.72 -19.44 -7.69
N TYR A 491 9.18 -18.25 -7.91
CA TYR A 491 9.75 -17.32 -8.88
C TYR A 491 11.16 -16.89 -8.45
N GLU A 492 11.33 -16.45 -7.21
CA GLU A 492 12.58 -15.89 -6.69
C GLU A 492 13.67 -16.95 -6.48
N TYR A 493 13.31 -18.14 -5.98
CA TYR A 493 14.29 -19.15 -5.58
C TYR A 493 14.42 -20.33 -6.54
N LEU A 494 13.49 -20.49 -7.50
CA LEU A 494 13.58 -21.54 -8.53
C LEU A 494 13.75 -20.94 -9.92
N PHE A 495 12.80 -20.12 -10.38
CA PHE A 495 12.79 -19.63 -11.76
C PHE A 495 13.92 -18.63 -12.05
N GLN A 496 14.09 -17.62 -11.20
CA GLN A 496 15.13 -16.59 -11.35
C GLN A 496 16.55 -17.17 -11.37
N PRO A 497 16.96 -18.08 -10.45
CA PRO A 497 18.26 -18.72 -10.51
C PRO A 497 18.47 -19.59 -11.77
N LEU A 498 17.46 -20.34 -12.20
CA LEU A 498 17.55 -21.14 -13.43
C LEU A 498 17.68 -20.25 -14.69
N LEU A 499 16.97 -19.12 -14.71
CA LEU A 499 17.06 -18.16 -15.79
C LEU A 499 18.43 -17.46 -15.81
N THR A 500 18.94 -17.02 -14.67
CA THR A 500 20.27 -16.39 -14.55
C THR A 500 21.41 -17.33 -14.92
N THR A 501 21.33 -18.62 -14.55
CA THR A 501 22.32 -19.63 -14.98
C THR A 501 22.31 -19.82 -16.49
N THR A 502 21.13 -19.86 -17.12
CA THR A 502 21.01 -19.94 -18.59
C THR A 502 21.65 -18.73 -19.26
N PHE A 503 21.38 -17.51 -18.77
CA PHE A 503 22.00 -16.29 -19.28
C PHE A 503 23.51 -16.21 -19.04
N ALA A 504 24.00 -16.68 -17.89
CA ALA A 504 25.43 -16.74 -17.58
C ALA A 504 26.16 -17.69 -18.55
N VAL A 505 25.59 -18.86 -18.79
CA VAL A 505 26.13 -19.84 -19.76
C VAL A 505 26.10 -19.28 -21.18
N LEU A 506 24.98 -18.64 -21.58
CA LEU A 506 24.87 -17.96 -22.87
C LEU A 506 25.95 -16.88 -23.02
N ALA A 507 26.14 -16.03 -22.02
CA ALA A 507 27.15 -14.98 -22.02
C ALA A 507 28.57 -15.55 -22.14
N PHE A 508 28.88 -16.62 -21.41
CA PHE A 508 30.16 -17.33 -21.51
C PHE A 508 30.40 -17.86 -22.93
N TYR A 509 29.41 -18.53 -23.53
CA TYR A 509 29.55 -19.06 -24.88
C TYR A 509 29.64 -17.98 -25.94
N VAL A 510 28.85 -16.90 -25.82
CA VAL A 510 28.94 -15.74 -26.72
C VAL A 510 30.31 -15.08 -26.61
N ALA A 511 30.82 -14.87 -25.39
CA ALA A 511 32.16 -14.31 -25.18
C ALA A 511 33.27 -15.23 -25.71
N SER A 512 33.17 -16.55 -25.49
CA SER A 512 34.13 -17.54 -25.99
C SER A 512 34.08 -17.66 -27.52
N ALA A 513 32.89 -17.65 -28.12
CA ALA A 513 32.72 -17.65 -29.57
C ALA A 513 33.24 -16.35 -30.19
N ALA A 514 32.92 -15.20 -29.58
CA ALA A 514 33.45 -13.89 -29.98
C ALA A 514 34.98 -13.88 -29.90
N PHE A 515 35.58 -14.30 -28.79
CA PHE A 515 37.05 -14.37 -28.65
C PHE A 515 37.70 -15.29 -29.69
N ARG A 516 37.10 -16.45 -29.99
CA ARG A 516 37.58 -17.38 -31.02
C ARG A 516 37.38 -16.86 -32.45
N ALA A 517 36.29 -16.14 -32.72
CA ALA A 517 35.98 -15.58 -34.03
C ALA A 517 36.74 -14.26 -34.31
N PHE A 518 37.02 -13.47 -33.27
CA PHE A 518 37.75 -12.21 -33.35
C PHE A 518 39.26 -12.43 -33.31
N ARG A 519 39.80 -13.00 -34.40
CA ARG A 519 41.16 -12.64 -34.80
C ARG A 519 41.05 -11.24 -35.40
N ALA A 520 41.14 -10.19 -34.57
CA ALA A 520 40.87 -8.80 -34.95
C ALA A 520 41.59 -8.42 -36.26
N LYS A 521 40.83 -8.32 -37.34
CA LYS A 521 41.34 -8.05 -38.70
C LYS A 521 40.56 -6.95 -39.44
N ASN A 522 39.39 -6.53 -38.92
CA ASN A 522 38.52 -5.52 -39.54
C ASN A 522 37.96 -4.52 -38.51
N LEU A 523 37.63 -3.31 -38.98
CA LEU A 523 37.20 -2.19 -38.15
C LEU A 523 35.86 -2.46 -37.44
N GLU A 524 34.95 -3.19 -38.09
CA GLU A 524 33.62 -3.49 -37.54
C GLU A 524 33.71 -4.40 -36.32
N ALA A 525 34.62 -5.39 -36.35
CA ALA A 525 34.89 -6.28 -35.24
C ALA A 525 35.47 -5.53 -34.02
N ILE A 526 36.36 -4.57 -34.26
CA ILE A 526 36.96 -3.75 -33.22
C ILE A 526 35.91 -2.85 -32.56
N LEU A 527 35.03 -2.23 -33.36
CA LEU A 527 33.96 -1.39 -32.84
C LEU A 527 32.96 -2.20 -32.00
N LEU A 528 32.58 -3.39 -32.47
CA LEU A 528 31.68 -4.30 -31.74
C LEU A 528 32.32 -4.80 -30.43
N LEU A 529 33.58 -5.22 -30.48
CA LEU A 529 34.30 -5.68 -29.29
C LEU A 529 34.50 -4.55 -28.26
N GLY A 530 34.88 -3.35 -28.73
CA GLY A 530 35.07 -2.19 -27.88
C GLY A 530 33.77 -1.74 -27.19
N THR A 531 32.67 -1.70 -27.93
CA THR A 531 31.36 -1.37 -27.35
C THR A 531 30.88 -2.43 -26.36
N ALA A 532 31.05 -3.72 -26.67
CA ALA A 532 30.72 -4.81 -25.75
C ALA A 532 31.52 -4.75 -24.45
N PHE A 533 32.83 -4.47 -24.54
CA PHE A 533 33.70 -4.29 -23.38
C PHE A 533 33.26 -3.11 -22.50
N LEU A 534 32.97 -1.95 -23.10
CA LEU A 534 32.49 -0.76 -22.37
C LEU A 534 31.17 -1.05 -21.63
N ILE A 535 30.22 -1.74 -22.28
CA ILE A 535 28.93 -2.08 -21.68
C ILE A 535 29.11 -3.07 -20.52
N LEU A 536 29.93 -4.11 -20.70
CA LEU A 536 30.20 -5.09 -19.65
C LEU A 536 30.90 -4.44 -18.45
N LEU A 537 31.88 -3.57 -18.69
CA LEU A 537 32.57 -2.85 -17.63
C LEU A 537 31.63 -1.90 -16.88
N GLY A 538 30.77 -1.16 -17.59
CA GLY A 538 29.77 -0.27 -16.99
C GLY A 538 28.67 -0.99 -16.18
N ARG A 539 28.38 -2.26 -16.49
CA ARG A 539 27.45 -3.12 -15.74
C ARG A 539 28.04 -3.68 -14.43
N THR A 540 29.35 -3.62 -14.26
CA THR A 540 30.04 -4.08 -13.04
C THR A 540 30.33 -2.94 -12.10
N SER A 541 30.43 -3.21 -10.80
CA SER A 541 30.80 -2.22 -9.77
C SER A 541 32.18 -1.57 -10.03
N ALA A 542 33.02 -2.19 -10.86
CA ALA A 542 34.31 -1.65 -11.27
C ALA A 542 34.20 -0.41 -12.16
N GLY A 543 33.15 -0.30 -12.99
CA GLY A 543 32.95 0.85 -13.88
C GLY A 543 32.89 2.18 -13.12
N PRO A 544 31.94 2.35 -12.18
CA PRO A 544 31.83 3.56 -11.37
C PRO A 544 33.08 3.85 -10.54
N LEU A 545 33.74 2.81 -9.98
CA LEU A 545 34.97 2.96 -9.21
C LEU A 545 36.12 3.55 -10.05
N LEU A 546 36.32 3.05 -11.27
CA LEU A 546 37.41 3.47 -12.15
C LEU A 546 37.22 4.89 -12.72
N THR A 547 35.99 5.36 -12.82
CA THR A 547 35.67 6.72 -13.30
C THR A 547 35.21 7.69 -12.21
N SER A 548 35.31 7.29 -10.94
CA SER A 548 34.91 8.11 -9.78
C SER A 548 35.70 9.42 -9.67
N TRP A 549 36.96 9.42 -10.12
CA TRP A 549 37.87 10.57 -10.10
C TRP A 549 37.53 11.67 -11.14
N LEU A 550 36.62 11.40 -12.08
CA LEU A 550 36.25 12.38 -13.11
C LEU A 550 35.36 13.50 -12.52
N PRO A 551 35.67 14.78 -12.79
CA PRO A 551 34.89 15.91 -12.31
C PRO A 551 33.47 15.93 -12.91
N PRO A 552 32.50 16.58 -12.25
CA PRO A 552 31.11 16.63 -12.71
C PRO A 552 30.91 17.19 -14.13
N SER A 553 31.79 18.08 -14.59
CA SER A 553 31.77 18.62 -15.96
C SER A 553 32.01 17.57 -17.05
N LEU A 554 32.67 16.45 -16.70
CA LEU A 554 32.93 15.31 -17.58
C LEU A 554 32.08 14.09 -17.20
N ALA A 555 30.94 14.30 -16.53
CA ALA A 555 30.06 13.22 -16.10
C ALA A 555 29.63 12.30 -17.25
N PHE A 556 29.51 12.82 -18.48
CA PHE A 556 29.16 12.02 -19.65
C PHE A 556 30.17 10.91 -20.01
N LEU A 557 31.43 11.03 -19.57
CA LEU A 557 32.49 10.03 -19.76
C LEU A 557 32.56 9.01 -18.62
N LYS A 558 31.81 9.20 -17.53
CA LYS A 558 31.73 8.18 -16.48
C LYS A 558 31.09 6.92 -17.06
N MET A 559 31.64 5.76 -16.70
CA MET A 559 31.29 4.49 -17.36
C MET A 559 29.81 4.11 -17.20
N ASP A 560 29.21 4.49 -16.08
CA ASP A 560 27.78 4.39 -15.81
C ASP A 560 26.95 5.23 -16.80
N ASN A 561 27.30 6.51 -16.98
CA ASN A 561 26.59 7.40 -17.89
C ASN A 561 26.81 7.04 -19.37
N LEU A 562 28.03 6.64 -19.75
CA LEU A 562 28.35 6.23 -21.11
C LEU A 562 27.59 4.94 -21.48
N MET A 563 27.49 3.98 -20.56
CA MET A 563 26.67 2.78 -20.73
C MET A 563 25.20 3.17 -20.93
N VAL A 564 24.64 4.03 -20.07
CA VAL A 564 23.26 4.50 -20.20
C VAL A 564 23.03 5.19 -21.54
N TYR A 565 23.98 6.00 -22.02
CA TYR A 565 23.91 6.64 -23.33
C TYR A 565 23.88 5.62 -24.48
N ILE A 566 24.79 4.65 -24.48
CA ILE A 566 24.83 3.58 -25.50
C ILE A 566 23.54 2.74 -25.47
N MET A 567 23.04 2.41 -24.28
CA MET A 567 21.80 1.64 -24.12
C MET A 567 20.55 2.42 -24.50
N SER A 568 20.44 3.68 -24.09
CA SER A 568 19.24 4.50 -24.30
C SER A 568 19.07 4.97 -25.75
N ILE A 569 20.17 5.24 -26.47
CA ILE A 569 20.11 5.74 -27.85
C ILE A 569 20.32 4.60 -28.85
N PHE A 570 21.50 3.99 -28.87
CA PHE A 570 21.88 3.03 -29.91
C PHE A 570 21.22 1.66 -29.72
N ASN A 571 21.22 1.12 -28.50
CA ASN A 571 20.56 -0.15 -28.24
C ASN A 571 19.04 0.00 -28.44
N THR A 572 18.41 1.05 -27.91
CA THR A 572 16.99 1.31 -28.18
C THR A 572 16.69 1.41 -29.68
N ALA A 573 17.50 2.11 -30.48
CA ALA A 573 17.31 2.18 -31.92
C ALA A 573 17.42 0.79 -32.59
N GLY A 574 18.44 0.00 -32.22
CA GLY A 574 18.61 -1.37 -32.71
C GLY A 574 17.48 -2.31 -32.28
N ASN A 575 17.08 -2.26 -31.01
CA ASN A 575 15.99 -3.05 -30.46
C ASN A 575 14.65 -2.71 -31.14
N ARG A 576 14.40 -1.43 -31.45
CA ARG A 576 13.25 -1.02 -32.27
C ARG A 576 13.28 -1.64 -33.66
N ALA A 577 14.43 -1.61 -34.34
CA ALA A 577 14.58 -2.25 -35.65
C ALA A 577 14.38 -3.77 -35.60
N ILE A 578 14.93 -4.44 -34.57
CA ILE A 578 14.74 -5.87 -34.33
C ILE A 578 13.28 -6.17 -34.04
N MET A 579 12.61 -5.42 -33.16
CA MET A 579 11.19 -5.62 -32.86
C MET A 579 10.31 -5.41 -34.10
N ILE A 580 10.61 -4.41 -34.94
CA ILE A 580 9.92 -4.25 -36.23
C ILE A 580 10.14 -5.49 -37.11
N GLY A 581 11.37 -5.99 -37.19
CA GLY A 581 11.70 -7.20 -37.94
C GLY A 581 10.99 -8.45 -37.42
N ILE A 582 10.95 -8.66 -36.09
CA ILE A 582 10.25 -9.77 -35.44
C ILE A 582 8.74 -9.63 -35.63
N ALA A 583 8.18 -8.43 -35.48
CA ALA A 583 6.76 -8.17 -35.70
C ALA A 583 6.36 -8.47 -37.16
N LEU A 584 7.13 -7.97 -38.13
CA LEU A 584 6.88 -8.26 -39.54
C LEU A 584 7.09 -9.75 -39.86
N GLY A 585 8.10 -10.38 -39.26
CA GLY A 585 8.38 -11.81 -39.40
C GLY A 585 7.27 -12.70 -38.81
N THR A 586 6.74 -12.35 -37.64
CA THR A 586 5.61 -13.06 -37.00
C THR A 586 4.33 -12.84 -37.78
N VAL A 587 4.06 -11.64 -38.28
CA VAL A 587 2.93 -11.37 -39.20
C VAL A 587 3.05 -12.18 -40.48
N SER A 588 4.24 -12.22 -41.09
CA SER A 588 4.52 -12.99 -42.30
C SER A 588 4.37 -14.50 -42.08
N THR A 589 4.95 -15.03 -41.00
CA THR A 589 4.87 -16.46 -40.66
C THR A 589 3.45 -16.86 -40.32
N SER A 590 2.74 -16.03 -39.55
CA SER A 590 1.30 -16.20 -39.31
C SER A 590 0.57 -16.23 -40.64
N LEU A 591 0.76 -15.26 -41.53
CA LEU A 591 0.10 -15.22 -42.83
C LEU A 591 0.39 -16.47 -43.69
N ARG A 592 1.62 -17.00 -43.69
CA ARG A 592 1.98 -18.24 -44.41
C ARG A 592 1.28 -19.47 -43.86
N VAL A 593 1.24 -19.63 -42.54
CA VAL A 593 0.50 -20.70 -41.87
C VAL A 593 -1.00 -20.58 -42.18
N LEU A 594 -1.51 -19.34 -42.22
CA LEU A 594 -2.92 -19.04 -42.42
C LEU A 594 -3.39 -19.21 -43.87
N LEU A 595 -2.51 -18.94 -44.85
CA LEU A 595 -2.74 -19.21 -46.28
C LEU A 595 -2.52 -20.69 -46.64
N GLY A 596 -2.12 -21.52 -45.69
CA GLY A 596 -1.87 -22.95 -45.89
C GLY A 596 -0.59 -23.24 -46.70
N VAL A 597 0.29 -22.24 -46.83
CA VAL A 597 1.60 -22.37 -47.48
C VAL A 597 2.55 -23.14 -46.56
N ASP A 598 2.47 -22.89 -45.25
CA ASP A 598 3.19 -23.63 -44.22
C ASP A 598 2.21 -24.49 -43.39
N ARG A 599 2.49 -25.79 -43.23
CA ARG A 599 1.70 -26.67 -42.36
C ARG A 599 2.12 -26.46 -40.91
N SER A 600 1.19 -26.02 -40.07
CA SER A 600 1.38 -25.94 -38.61
C SER A 600 1.62 -27.34 -38.04
N TYR A 601 2.62 -27.49 -37.17
CA TYR A 601 2.95 -28.74 -36.44
C TYR A 601 1.76 -29.31 -35.65
N LEU A 602 0.74 -28.50 -35.37
CA LEU A 602 -0.49 -28.90 -34.68
C LEU A 602 -1.51 -29.61 -35.59
N GLY A 603 -1.26 -29.70 -36.90
CA GLY A 603 -2.04 -30.54 -37.79
C GLY A 603 -1.55 -31.97 -37.70
N SER A 604 -2.22 -32.81 -36.90
CA SER A 604 -1.96 -34.26 -36.87
C SER A 604 -1.97 -34.80 -38.30
N GLY A 605 -0.82 -35.32 -38.74
CA GLY A 605 -0.74 -36.07 -39.99
C GLY A 605 -1.48 -37.40 -39.83
N LYS A 606 -2.77 -37.39 -40.13
CA LYS A 606 -3.61 -38.52 -40.57
C LYS A 606 -4.82 -37.92 -41.30
N ASP A 607 -4.57 -37.58 -42.57
CA ASP A 607 -5.37 -37.93 -43.75
C ASP A 607 -4.73 -37.31 -45.00
#